data_AF-A0A9X0C686-F1
#
_entry.id   AF-A0A9X0C686-F1
#
_cell.length_a   1.000
_cell.length_b   1.000
_cell.length_c   1.000
_cell.angle_alpha   90.00
_cell.angle_beta   90.00
_cell.angle_gamma   90.00
#
_symmetry.space_group_name_H-M   'P 1'
#
loop_
_entity.id
_entity.type
_entity.pdbx_description
1 polymer ?
#
loop_
_entity_poly.entity_id
_entity_poly.type
_entity_poly.pdbx_seq_one_letter_code
_entity_poly.pdbx_strand_id
1 'polypeptide(L)'
;MPLSWDPKRMWSDNPSAAGASKDIPNEEIVTDSSPKAVSTAFTAPSDSPKRFRFVKGASRPKKRRRANSPKEQARRSVVTETSPVTPEVCALSATGNWSTHLMRAHSVLQAHGGPSALTTPRIRSQVAMLIWWDSTLALISRQSPIMDQAYLDFLVRWEKQDEWSFFDLTGCPRELLVHLFQLAELAKQCEVALSMKWLTFNMTPITKIEEELIGWKNDADSSSSYNDSNLTDEEAIKQFHEQQDRYHCAEAWRYALLLYLEYIFKSDRKRRSLSVNRLVRKTIDHIRCCRRTSQTQKQLLIPVFLAGSETSDEDMRHFVKEYCAYWGEKSRYSMFNSVPVLFDEIWATGKWWGAVIDSKTRPSPGHGQGTTQLLFG
;
A
#
# COMPACT_ATOMS: atom_id res chain seq x y z
N MET A 1 13.09 -0.11 9.15
CA MET A 1 12.17 -1.23 8.85
C MET A 1 10.95 -0.64 8.15
N PRO A 2 10.52 -1.17 6.99
CA PRO A 2 9.28 -0.72 6.37
C PRO A 2 8.12 -1.07 7.31
N LEU A 3 7.20 -0.12 7.52
CA LEU A 3 6.01 -0.32 8.33
C LEU A 3 5.11 -1.35 7.62
N SER A 4 5.31 -2.65 7.91
CA SER A 4 4.28 -3.62 7.55
C SER A 4 3.06 -3.29 8.41
N TRP A 5 1.94 -3.01 7.75
CA TRP A 5 0.64 -2.76 8.35
C TRP A 5 0.18 -3.99 9.14
N ASP A 6 0.69 -4.14 10.36
CA ASP A 6 0.17 -5.02 11.38
C ASP A 6 -0.90 -4.23 12.15
N PRO A 7 -2.20 -4.55 11.97
CA PRO A 7 -3.29 -3.84 12.64
C PRO A 7 -3.12 -3.80 14.18
N LYS A 8 -2.43 -4.78 14.76
CA LYS A 8 -2.23 -4.91 16.21
C LYS A 8 -1.22 -3.89 16.77
N ARG A 9 -0.23 -3.47 15.99
CA ARG A 9 0.80 -2.52 16.43
C ARG A 9 0.31 -1.07 16.47
N MET A 10 -0.73 -0.72 15.73
CA MET A 10 -1.20 0.67 15.64
C MET A 10 -2.14 1.09 16.77
N TRP A 11 -2.78 0.14 17.46
CA TRP A 11 -3.90 0.44 18.36
C TRP A 11 -3.88 -0.32 19.69
N SER A 12 -2.68 -0.55 20.25
CA SER A 12 -2.56 -1.10 21.61
C SER A 12 -2.40 0.02 22.65
N ASP A 13 -3.52 0.62 23.04
CA ASP A 13 -3.67 1.22 24.37
C ASP A 13 -4.83 0.50 25.09
N ASN A 14 -4.53 -0.63 25.72
CA ASN A 14 -5.20 -1.00 26.95
C ASN A 14 -4.40 -2.06 27.74
N PRO A 15 -4.21 -1.86 29.07
CA PRO A 15 -3.56 -2.81 29.94
C PRO A 15 -4.57 -3.84 30.45
N SER A 16 -4.09 -5.06 30.68
CA SER A 16 -4.69 -6.18 31.44
C SER A 16 -5.16 -7.37 30.61
N ALA A 17 -4.32 -8.39 30.55
CA ALA A 17 -4.70 -9.74 30.95
C ALA A 17 -3.41 -10.54 31.23
N ALA A 18 -3.22 -10.90 32.49
CA ALA A 18 -2.16 -11.78 32.98
C ALA A 18 -2.73 -13.17 33.27
N GLY A 19 -1.88 -14.21 33.11
CA GLY A 19 -2.07 -15.59 33.59
C GLY A 19 -2.46 -16.56 32.47
N ALA A 20 -1.94 -17.79 32.34
CA ALA A 20 -0.96 -18.61 33.07
C ALA A 20 -0.50 -19.71 32.07
N SER A 21 0.80 -19.97 31.87
CA SER A 21 1.65 -21.03 32.44
C SER A 21 1.20 -22.50 32.22
N LYS A 22 2.21 -23.35 31.90
CA LYS A 22 2.32 -24.84 31.96
C LYS A 22 1.89 -25.62 30.70
N ASP A 23 2.58 -26.64 30.18
CA ASP A 23 3.69 -27.49 30.64
C ASP A 23 4.48 -28.10 29.45
N ILE A 24 5.72 -28.50 29.70
CA ILE A 24 6.57 -29.43 28.91
C ILE A 24 6.54 -30.81 29.61
N PRO A 25 6.76 -31.93 28.90
CA PRO A 25 7.96 -32.74 29.18
C PRO A 25 8.64 -33.20 27.86
N ASN A 26 9.97 -33.14 27.65
CA ASN A 26 11.15 -33.79 28.26
C ASN A 26 11.32 -35.28 27.90
N GLU A 27 12.40 -35.61 27.18
CA GLU A 27 13.27 -36.81 27.24
C GLU A 27 14.45 -36.57 26.25
N GLU A 28 15.68 -36.31 26.71
CA GLU A 28 16.77 -37.23 27.13
C GLU A 28 17.39 -38.09 25.99
N ILE A 29 18.68 -38.43 25.87
CA ILE A 29 20.04 -38.11 26.41
C ILE A 29 21.03 -38.81 25.41
N VAL A 30 22.34 -38.54 25.53
CA VAL A 30 23.53 -39.43 25.25
C VAL A 30 24.50 -38.81 24.22
N THR A 31 25.47 -37.98 24.65
CA THR A 31 26.94 -38.23 24.85
C THR A 31 27.71 -38.45 23.53
N ASP A 32 28.95 -38.04 23.27
CA ASP A 32 30.15 -37.73 24.06
C ASP A 32 31.13 -37.11 23.02
N SER A 33 31.96 -36.09 23.23
CA SER A 33 33.29 -36.22 23.82
C SER A 33 34.02 -34.88 23.62
N SER A 34 34.70 -34.41 24.66
CA SER A 34 35.69 -33.32 24.64
C SER A 34 37.11 -33.93 24.60
N PRO A 35 38.17 -33.15 24.30
CA PRO A 35 38.99 -32.73 25.44
C PRO A 35 39.55 -31.28 25.39
N LYS A 36 39.85 -30.83 26.62
CA LYS A 36 40.54 -29.63 27.15
C LYS A 36 41.90 -29.34 26.47
N ALA A 37 42.60 -28.21 26.60
CA ALA A 37 42.74 -27.14 27.61
C ALA A 37 43.35 -25.90 26.87
N VAL A 38 43.40 -24.66 27.38
CA VAL A 38 44.28 -24.13 28.44
C VAL A 38 43.81 -22.70 28.80
N SER A 39 43.98 -22.36 30.07
CA SER A 39 43.63 -21.13 30.77
C SER A 39 44.73 -20.06 30.69
N THR A 40 44.36 -18.78 30.56
CA THR A 40 45.10 -17.66 31.19
C THR A 40 44.16 -16.47 31.43
N ALA A 41 44.18 -15.99 32.67
CA ALA A 41 43.42 -14.86 33.19
C ALA A 41 44.19 -13.55 33.03
N PHE A 42 43.53 -12.43 32.73
CA PHE A 42 43.94 -11.08 33.15
C PHE A 42 42.73 -10.13 33.25
N THR A 43 42.51 -9.67 34.49
CA THR A 43 42.04 -8.34 34.96
C THR A 43 41.23 -7.41 34.04
N ALA A 44 40.06 -7.00 34.55
CA ALA A 44 39.24 -5.88 34.10
C ALA A 44 39.96 -4.52 34.24
N PRO A 45 39.48 -3.45 33.56
CA PRO A 45 38.44 -2.63 34.19
C PRO A 45 37.29 -2.20 33.27
N SER A 46 36.22 -1.84 33.98
CA SER A 46 34.98 -1.18 33.59
C SER A 46 35.09 -0.06 32.55
N ASP A 47 34.17 -0.06 31.58
CA ASP A 47 33.22 1.05 31.44
C ASP A 47 32.06 0.65 30.52
N SER A 48 30.86 0.66 31.07
CA SER A 48 29.60 0.43 30.35
C SER A 48 28.86 1.76 30.20
N PRO A 49 28.30 2.07 29.03
CA PRO A 49 27.66 3.35 28.79
C PRO A 49 26.32 3.49 29.55
N LYS A 50 26.11 4.72 30.02
CA LYS A 50 25.05 5.19 30.91
C LYS A 50 23.66 4.78 30.43
N ARG A 51 23.06 3.86 31.19
CA ARG A 51 21.65 3.48 31.15
C ARG A 51 20.78 4.66 31.63
N PHE A 52 19.94 5.22 30.76
CA PHE A 52 18.91 6.18 31.16
C PHE A 52 17.91 5.48 32.10
N ARG A 53 17.79 6.00 33.33
CA ARG A 53 16.78 5.61 34.33
C ARG A 53 15.50 6.41 34.08
N PHE A 54 14.37 5.72 33.97
CA PHE A 54 13.05 6.33 34.16
C PHE A 54 12.83 6.67 35.63
N VAL A 55 12.47 7.93 35.89
CA VAL A 55 12.01 8.41 37.19
C VAL A 55 10.67 7.75 37.52
N LYS A 56 10.61 7.03 38.64
CA LYS A 56 9.36 6.53 39.23
C LYS A 56 8.53 7.73 39.71
N GLY A 57 7.40 7.98 39.04
CA GLY A 57 6.38 8.92 39.51
C GLY A 57 5.77 8.46 40.84
N ALA A 58 5.77 9.37 41.80
CA ALA A 58 5.28 9.17 43.16
C ALA A 58 3.76 8.95 43.23
N SER A 59 3.35 8.23 44.27
CA SER A 59 1.99 7.86 44.64
C SER A 59 1.15 9.04 45.18
N ARG A 60 -0.08 9.17 44.63
CA ARG A 60 -1.40 9.64 45.15
C ARG A 60 -1.49 10.59 46.37
N PRO A 61 -2.56 11.41 46.42
CA PRO A 61 -3.67 10.98 47.31
C PRO A 61 -5.10 11.15 46.73
N LYS A 62 -5.98 10.25 47.21
CA LYS A 62 -7.44 10.24 47.05
C LYS A 62 -8.13 11.33 47.89
N LYS A 63 -9.10 12.04 47.30
CA LYS A 63 -10.34 12.61 47.93
C LYS A 63 -11.08 13.36 46.80
N ARG A 64 -12.41 13.40 46.65
CA ARG A 64 -13.57 13.01 47.46
C ARG A 64 -14.79 13.12 46.51
N ARG A 65 -15.78 12.22 46.61
CA ARG A 65 -17.09 12.28 45.93
C ARG A 65 -17.80 13.62 46.17
N ARG A 66 -18.36 14.25 45.13
CA ARG A 66 -19.57 15.08 45.19
C ARG A 66 -20.43 14.89 43.93
N ALA A 67 -21.72 15.10 44.14
CA ALA A 67 -22.86 14.49 43.48
C ALA A 67 -23.25 15.10 42.12
N ASN A 68 -24.05 14.31 41.39
CA ASN A 68 -24.67 14.56 40.09
C ASN A 68 -25.48 15.87 40.05
N SER A 69 -25.38 16.58 38.91
CA SER A 69 -26.42 17.50 38.45
C SER A 69 -26.92 17.05 37.05
N PRO A 70 -28.23 16.97 36.80
CA PRO A 70 -28.79 16.41 35.58
C PRO A 70 -28.99 17.50 34.53
N LYS A 71 -27.94 17.83 33.77
CA LYS A 71 -28.08 18.65 32.53
C LYS A 71 -27.05 18.37 31.43
N GLU A 72 -26.25 17.30 31.58
CA GLU A 72 -25.16 16.96 30.65
C GLU A 72 -25.37 15.59 29.97
N GLN A 73 -26.62 15.11 29.96
CA GLN A 73 -27.00 13.78 29.45
C GLN A 73 -27.76 13.82 28.11
N ALA A 74 -27.89 15.00 27.49
CA ALA A 74 -28.48 15.18 26.16
C ALA A 74 -27.46 15.45 25.04
N ARG A 75 -26.15 15.45 25.35
CA ARG A 75 -25.06 15.58 24.35
C ARG A 75 -24.20 14.32 24.20
N ARG A 76 -24.53 13.25 24.94
CA ARG A 76 -23.70 12.03 25.03
C ARG A 76 -24.35 10.76 24.46
N SER A 77 -25.51 10.88 23.84
CA SER A 77 -26.30 9.74 23.33
C SER A 77 -26.35 9.61 21.80
N VAL A 78 -25.51 10.34 21.06
CA VAL A 78 -25.39 10.18 19.59
C VAL A 78 -24.06 9.50 19.19
N VAL A 79 -23.21 9.09 20.14
CA VAL A 79 -21.84 8.60 19.89
C VAL A 79 -21.73 7.06 19.89
N THR A 80 -22.83 6.35 19.66
CA THR A 80 -22.84 4.88 19.67
C THR A 80 -23.58 4.29 18.48
N GLU A 81 -23.22 4.73 17.26
CA GLU A 81 -23.48 3.96 16.03
C GLU A 81 -22.76 4.58 14.82
N THR A 82 -21.45 4.79 14.94
CA THR A 82 -20.62 5.18 13.79
C THR A 82 -19.34 4.36 13.84
N SER A 83 -19.36 3.18 13.23
CA SER A 83 -18.12 2.45 12.96
C SER A 83 -17.28 3.29 12.00
N PRO A 84 -16.12 3.83 12.42
CA PRO A 84 -15.16 4.38 11.47
C PRO A 84 -14.66 3.22 10.62
N VAL A 85 -14.37 3.49 9.35
CA VAL A 85 -13.70 2.54 8.46
C VAL A 85 -12.35 2.22 9.11
N THR A 86 -12.25 1.04 9.73
CA THR A 86 -10.96 0.55 10.21
C THR A 86 -10.21 -0.06 9.02
N PRO A 87 -8.87 0.10 8.92
CA PRO A 87 -8.05 -0.58 7.91
C PRO A 87 -8.23 -2.10 7.86
N GLU A 88 -8.78 -2.70 8.92
CA GLU A 88 -9.13 -4.13 8.96
C GLU A 88 -10.18 -4.52 7.91
N VAL A 89 -11.11 -3.63 7.53
CA VAL A 89 -12.11 -3.94 6.50
C VAL A 89 -11.47 -4.01 5.10
N CYS A 90 -10.47 -3.16 4.82
CA CYS A 90 -9.71 -3.13 3.55
C CYS A 90 -8.87 -4.39 3.33
N ALA A 91 -8.44 -5.07 4.40
CA ALA A 91 -7.65 -6.29 4.31
C ALA A 91 -8.50 -7.56 4.01
N LEU A 92 -9.81 -7.52 4.28
CA LEU A 92 -10.66 -8.73 4.33
C LEU A 92 -11.47 -8.99 3.06
N SER A 93 -11.71 -7.97 2.24
CA SER A 93 -12.38 -8.15 0.94
C SER A 93 -11.75 -7.27 -0.13
N ALA A 94 -11.60 -7.81 -1.35
CA ALA A 94 -11.27 -6.99 -2.51
C ALA A 94 -12.53 -6.31 -3.06
N THR A 95 -13.68 -6.98 -2.90
CA THR A 95 -14.99 -6.52 -3.35
C THR A 95 -15.72 -5.78 -2.23
N GLY A 96 -16.18 -4.56 -2.50
CA GLY A 96 -16.89 -3.79 -1.49
C GLY A 96 -17.53 -2.51 -2.03
N ASN A 97 -18.25 -1.81 -1.15
CA ASN A 97 -18.80 -0.49 -1.44
C ASN A 97 -17.79 0.61 -1.05
N TRP A 98 -16.59 0.52 -1.62
CA TRP A 98 -15.42 1.32 -1.24
C TRP A 98 -15.66 2.82 -1.38
N SER A 99 -16.32 3.25 -2.45
CA SER A 99 -16.69 4.66 -2.63
C SER A 99 -17.57 5.18 -1.50
N THR A 100 -18.49 4.38 -0.96
CA THR A 100 -19.30 4.83 0.20
C THR A 100 -18.44 5.02 1.44
N HIS A 101 -17.47 4.13 1.67
CA HIS A 101 -16.52 4.25 2.78
C HIS A 101 -15.59 5.47 2.62
N LEU A 102 -15.05 5.68 1.42
CA LEU A 102 -14.18 6.81 1.10
C LEU A 102 -14.94 8.15 1.16
N MET A 103 -16.17 8.23 0.63
CA MET A 103 -17.02 9.41 0.74
C MET A 103 -17.32 9.78 2.20
N ARG A 104 -17.59 8.79 3.06
CA ARG A 104 -17.78 9.02 4.49
C ARG A 104 -16.50 9.53 5.15
N ALA A 105 -15.36 8.92 4.83
CA ALA A 105 -14.07 9.35 5.38
C ALA A 105 -13.74 10.79 4.95
N HIS A 106 -13.90 11.11 3.67
CA HIS A 106 -13.74 12.46 3.13
C HIS A 106 -14.68 13.47 3.81
N SER A 107 -15.96 13.14 3.96
CA SER A 107 -16.94 14.01 4.66
C SER A 107 -16.52 14.32 6.10
N VAL A 108 -16.00 13.32 6.82
CA VAL A 108 -15.49 13.50 8.19
C VAL A 108 -14.27 14.42 8.17
N LEU A 109 -13.31 14.20 7.27
CA LEU A 109 -12.10 15.03 7.18
C LEU A 109 -12.44 16.49 6.82
N GLN A 110 -13.41 16.71 5.92
CA GLN A 110 -13.89 18.04 5.58
C GLN A 110 -14.54 18.74 6.77
N ALA A 111 -15.39 18.03 7.52
CA ALA A 111 -16.02 18.56 8.73
C ALA A 111 -15.01 18.97 9.83
N HIS A 112 -13.80 18.42 9.82
CA HIS A 112 -12.75 18.74 10.78
C HIS A 112 -11.77 19.83 10.32
N GLY A 113 -12.02 20.49 9.18
CA GLY A 113 -11.19 21.59 8.69
C GLY A 113 -10.27 21.22 7.52
N GLY A 114 -10.53 20.11 6.84
CA GLY A 114 -9.85 19.76 5.60
C GLY A 114 -8.38 19.35 5.81
N PRO A 115 -7.50 19.55 4.81
CA PRO A 115 -6.08 19.23 4.91
C PRO A 115 -5.36 19.92 6.07
N SER A 116 -5.78 21.13 6.45
CA SER A 116 -5.17 21.89 7.55
C SER A 116 -5.32 21.21 8.92
N ALA A 117 -6.30 20.33 9.06
CA ALA A 117 -6.57 19.58 10.29
C ALA A 117 -5.57 18.42 10.52
N LEU A 118 -4.77 18.06 9.51
CA LEU A 118 -3.83 16.94 9.56
C LEU A 118 -2.53 17.35 10.28
N THR A 119 -2.65 17.61 11.57
CA THR A 119 -1.62 18.26 12.40
C THR A 119 -0.48 17.32 12.82
N THR A 120 -0.70 16.01 12.83
CA THR A 120 0.30 15.02 13.27
C THR A 120 0.77 14.11 12.14
N PRO A 121 2.04 13.63 12.16
CA PRO A 121 2.55 12.69 11.15
C PRO A 121 1.70 11.41 11.04
N ARG A 122 1.20 10.92 12.17
CA ARG A 122 0.33 9.73 12.23
C ARG A 122 -0.98 9.93 11.47
N ILE A 123 -1.65 11.07 11.65
CA ILE A 123 -2.89 11.34 10.93
C ILE A 123 -2.60 11.53 9.44
N ARG A 124 -1.49 12.21 9.10
CA ARG A 124 -1.07 12.40 7.71
C ARG A 124 -0.81 11.07 7.00
N SER A 125 -0.09 10.12 7.61
CA SER A 125 0.14 8.79 7.01
C SER A 125 -1.14 7.97 6.84
N GLN A 126 -2.09 8.08 7.77
CA GLN A 126 -3.40 7.44 7.65
C GLN A 126 -4.20 8.03 6.48
N VAL A 127 -4.21 9.35 6.32
CA VAL A 127 -4.88 9.98 5.17
C VAL A 127 -4.13 9.70 3.87
N ALA A 128 -2.80 9.58 3.88
CA ALA A 128 -2.03 9.15 2.73
C ALA A 128 -2.44 7.75 2.23
N MET A 129 -2.80 6.83 3.12
CA MET A 129 -3.38 5.54 2.73
C MET A 129 -4.79 5.65 2.17
N LEU A 130 -5.62 6.56 2.69
CA LEU A 130 -6.94 6.81 2.10
C LEU A 130 -6.81 7.37 0.68
N ILE A 131 -5.88 8.30 0.47
CA ILE A 131 -5.55 8.82 -0.86
C ILE A 131 -5.06 7.69 -1.75
N TRP A 132 -4.20 6.80 -1.25
CA TRP A 132 -3.71 5.65 -1.99
C TRP A 132 -4.86 4.76 -2.49
N TRP A 133 -5.72 4.30 -1.58
CA TRP A 133 -6.86 3.43 -1.91
C TRP A 133 -7.84 4.09 -2.87
N ASP A 134 -8.14 5.37 -2.64
CA ASP A 134 -9.01 6.15 -3.51
C ASP A 134 -8.42 6.29 -4.91
N SER A 135 -7.12 6.60 -5.01
CA SER A 135 -6.45 6.80 -6.30
C SER A 135 -6.33 5.51 -7.10
N THR A 136 -5.96 4.40 -6.46
CA THR A 136 -5.86 3.10 -7.16
C THR A 136 -7.22 2.58 -7.58
N LEU A 137 -8.24 2.73 -6.73
CA LEU A 137 -9.63 2.41 -7.07
C LEU A 137 -10.12 3.25 -8.26
N ALA A 138 -9.90 4.57 -8.21
CA ALA A 138 -10.28 5.51 -9.25
C ALA A 138 -9.58 5.20 -10.59
N LEU A 139 -8.27 4.93 -10.56
CA LEU A 139 -7.49 4.55 -11.73
C LEU A 139 -8.07 3.29 -12.40
N ILE A 140 -8.31 2.24 -11.62
CA ILE A 140 -8.78 0.95 -12.13
C ILE A 140 -10.23 1.04 -12.62
N SER A 141 -11.08 1.79 -11.93
CA SER A 141 -12.46 1.99 -12.36
C SER A 141 -12.63 3.06 -13.45
N ARG A 142 -11.55 3.77 -13.83
CA ARG A 142 -11.57 4.95 -14.71
C ARG A 142 -12.58 6.00 -14.23
N GLN A 143 -12.58 6.22 -12.92
CA GLN A 143 -13.37 7.23 -12.23
C GLN A 143 -12.45 8.29 -11.63
N SER A 144 -13.04 9.41 -11.22
CA SER A 144 -12.32 10.43 -10.47
C SER A 144 -12.08 9.97 -9.03
N PRO A 145 -10.92 10.28 -8.44
CA PRO A 145 -10.73 10.16 -7.00
C PRO A 145 -11.81 10.94 -6.23
N ILE A 146 -12.26 10.41 -5.09
CA ILE A 146 -13.21 11.07 -4.19
C ILE A 146 -12.52 12.14 -3.34
N MET A 147 -11.28 11.88 -2.93
CA MET A 147 -10.47 12.76 -2.13
C MET A 147 -9.91 13.89 -3.00
N ASP A 148 -10.01 15.13 -2.52
CA ASP A 148 -9.56 16.29 -3.30
C ASP A 148 -8.04 16.32 -3.47
N GLN A 149 -7.59 16.87 -4.61
CA GLN A 149 -6.17 17.16 -4.89
C GLN A 149 -5.49 17.94 -3.76
N ALA A 150 -6.23 18.80 -3.04
CA ALA A 150 -5.73 19.57 -1.92
C ALA A 150 -5.15 18.70 -0.78
N TYR A 151 -5.69 17.50 -0.55
CA TYR A 151 -5.12 16.55 0.42
C TYR A 151 -3.79 15.98 -0.07
N LEU A 152 -3.72 15.58 -1.34
CA LEU A 152 -2.50 15.07 -1.95
C LEU A 152 -1.39 16.13 -1.92
N ASP A 153 -1.69 17.36 -2.36
CA ASP A 153 -0.75 18.49 -2.36
C ASP A 153 -0.25 18.80 -0.95
N PHE A 154 -1.12 18.71 0.05
CA PHE A 154 -0.75 18.92 1.44
C PHE A 154 0.21 17.82 1.92
N LEU A 155 -0.13 16.56 1.69
CA LEU A 155 0.70 15.42 2.12
C LEU A 155 2.07 15.38 1.44
N VAL A 156 2.13 15.69 0.13
CA VAL A 156 3.38 15.81 -0.63
C VAL A 156 4.34 16.82 -0.01
N ARG A 157 3.83 17.95 0.52
CA ARG A 157 4.68 18.95 1.19
C ARG A 157 5.20 18.46 2.54
N TRP A 158 4.43 17.64 3.25
CA TRP A 158 4.75 17.16 4.59
C TRP A 158 5.61 15.90 4.60
N GLU A 159 5.60 15.09 3.55
CA GLU A 159 6.33 13.82 3.49
C GLU A 159 7.82 13.97 3.86
N LYS A 160 8.49 15.04 3.39
CA LYS A 160 9.92 15.29 3.70
C LYS A 160 10.18 15.62 5.18
N GLN A 161 9.15 16.04 5.90
CA GLN A 161 9.22 16.45 7.32
C GLN A 161 8.75 15.34 8.25
N ASP A 162 8.07 14.33 7.71
CA ASP A 162 7.55 13.21 8.46
C ASP A 162 8.53 12.03 8.43
N GLU A 163 8.36 11.09 9.38
CA GLU A 163 9.15 9.86 9.46
C GLU A 163 8.66 8.75 8.49
N TRP A 164 7.71 9.07 7.61
CA TRP A 164 7.14 8.16 6.62
C TRP A 164 7.25 8.76 5.22
N SER A 165 7.38 7.89 4.21
CA SER A 165 7.29 8.27 2.80
C SER A 165 6.14 7.54 2.11
N PHE A 166 5.62 8.08 1.01
CA PHE A 166 4.65 7.38 0.17
C PHE A 166 5.18 6.01 -0.26
N PHE A 167 6.47 5.94 -0.60
CA PHE A 167 7.11 4.69 -0.96
C PHE A 167 7.07 3.67 0.19
N ASP A 168 7.33 4.07 1.43
CA ASP A 168 7.31 3.15 2.56
C ASP A 168 5.89 2.66 2.90
N LEU A 169 4.87 3.46 2.58
CA LEU A 169 3.47 3.09 2.78
C LEU A 169 2.92 2.19 1.67
N THR A 170 3.23 2.50 0.41
CA THR A 170 2.53 1.96 -0.77
C THR A 170 3.45 1.28 -1.80
N GLY A 171 4.77 1.35 -1.62
CA GLY A 171 5.76 0.93 -2.62
C GLY A 171 5.83 1.82 -3.87
N CYS A 172 5.00 2.87 -3.97
CA CYS A 172 4.98 3.81 -5.08
C CYS A 172 5.69 5.11 -4.69
N PRO A 173 6.73 5.54 -5.44
CA PRO A 173 7.36 6.83 -5.22
C PRO A 173 6.35 7.98 -5.30
N ARG A 174 6.56 9.02 -4.48
CA ARG A 174 5.71 10.21 -4.39
C ARG A 174 5.38 10.78 -5.77
N GLU A 175 6.39 10.98 -6.60
CA GLU A 175 6.26 11.59 -7.93
C GLU A 175 5.34 10.75 -8.83
N LEU A 176 5.49 9.42 -8.79
CA LEU A 176 4.66 8.50 -9.56
C LEU A 176 3.23 8.44 -9.02
N LEU A 177 3.04 8.55 -7.70
CA LEU A 177 1.71 8.62 -7.09
C LEU A 177 0.95 9.89 -7.52
N VAL A 178 1.63 11.02 -7.64
CA VAL A 178 1.03 12.26 -8.16
C VAL A 178 0.52 12.05 -9.58
N HIS A 179 1.31 11.42 -10.45
CA HIS A 179 0.87 11.09 -11.80
C HIS A 179 -0.27 10.07 -11.80
N LEU A 180 -0.25 9.08 -10.92
CA LEU A 180 -1.33 8.10 -10.77
C LEU A 180 -2.67 8.81 -10.45
N PHE A 181 -2.66 9.72 -9.49
CA PHE A 181 -3.84 10.52 -9.13
C PHE A 181 -4.37 11.34 -10.33
N GLN A 182 -3.46 12.02 -11.04
CA GLN A 182 -3.81 12.80 -12.24
C GLN A 182 -4.37 11.92 -13.37
N LEU A 183 -3.77 10.75 -13.60
CA LEU A 183 -4.21 9.81 -14.62
C LEU A 183 -5.61 9.23 -14.32
N ALA A 184 -5.97 9.03 -13.05
CA ALA A 184 -7.32 8.61 -12.68
C ALA A 184 -8.37 9.66 -13.08
N GLU A 185 -8.12 10.93 -12.75
CA GLU A 185 -8.99 12.05 -13.14
C GLU A 185 -9.10 12.19 -14.66
N LEU A 186 -7.96 12.16 -15.37
CA LEU A 186 -7.94 12.25 -16.83
C LEU A 186 -8.63 11.06 -17.50
N ALA A 187 -8.55 9.85 -16.92
CA ALA A 187 -9.25 8.68 -17.43
C ALA A 187 -10.76 8.86 -17.35
N LYS A 188 -11.29 9.43 -16.26
CA LYS A 188 -12.71 9.77 -16.16
C LYS A 188 -13.14 10.78 -17.23
N GLN A 189 -12.36 11.83 -17.42
CA GLN A 189 -12.65 12.84 -18.45
C GLN A 189 -12.61 12.24 -19.86
N CYS A 190 -11.67 11.33 -20.12
CA CYS A 190 -11.59 10.58 -21.37
C CYS A 190 -12.83 9.72 -21.60
N GLU A 191 -13.29 8.97 -20.59
CA GLU A 191 -14.52 8.16 -20.68
C GLU A 191 -15.76 9.03 -20.94
N VAL A 192 -15.86 10.21 -20.33
CA VAL A 192 -16.94 11.17 -20.59
C VAL A 192 -16.89 11.66 -22.04
N ALA A 193 -15.72 12.08 -22.52
CA ALA A 193 -15.55 12.52 -23.91
C ALA A 193 -15.89 11.41 -24.92
N LEU A 194 -15.45 10.17 -24.68
CA LEU A 194 -15.78 9.01 -25.52
C LEU A 194 -17.29 8.71 -25.57
N SER A 195 -18.03 9.04 -24.50
CA SER A 195 -19.48 8.88 -24.46
C SER A 195 -20.26 10.00 -25.18
N MET A 196 -19.60 11.12 -25.49
CA MET A 196 -20.23 12.32 -26.04
C MET A 196 -19.79 12.57 -27.49
N LYS A 197 -20.75 12.54 -28.42
CA LYS A 197 -20.50 12.63 -29.88
C LYS A 197 -19.68 13.85 -30.33
N TRP A 198 -19.78 14.97 -29.62
CA TRP A 198 -19.21 16.26 -30.03
C TRP A 198 -18.11 16.78 -29.09
N LEU A 199 -17.70 15.99 -28.11
CA LEU A 199 -16.66 16.37 -27.17
C LEU A 199 -15.36 15.63 -27.52
N THR A 200 -14.30 16.38 -27.80
CA THR A 200 -12.97 15.83 -28.01
C THR A 200 -12.17 15.92 -26.72
N PHE A 201 -11.53 14.81 -26.32
CA PHE A 201 -10.62 14.80 -25.18
C PHE A 201 -9.30 15.50 -25.53
N ASN A 202 -8.84 16.39 -24.65
CA ASN A 202 -7.55 17.06 -24.80
C ASN A 202 -6.40 16.12 -24.39
N MET A 203 -5.57 15.72 -25.35
CA MET A 203 -4.42 14.83 -25.12
C MET A 203 -3.18 15.51 -24.53
N THR A 204 -3.10 16.84 -24.50
CA THR A 204 -1.90 17.58 -24.04
C THR A 204 -1.45 17.19 -22.62
N PRO A 205 -2.33 17.07 -21.61
CA PRO A 205 -1.92 16.66 -20.27
C PRO A 205 -1.33 15.24 -20.24
N ILE A 206 -1.83 14.34 -21.10
CA ILE A 206 -1.34 12.96 -21.21
C ILE A 206 0.07 12.93 -21.79
N THR A 207 0.32 13.67 -22.87
CA THR A 207 1.67 13.78 -23.46
C THR A 207 2.67 14.33 -22.45
N LYS A 208 2.28 15.34 -21.66
CA LYS A 208 3.15 15.90 -20.61
C LYS A 208 3.49 14.86 -19.53
N ILE A 209 2.49 14.17 -18.98
CA ILE A 209 2.72 13.13 -17.96
C ILE A 209 3.61 12.02 -18.52
N GLU A 210 3.40 11.62 -19.78
CA GLU A 210 4.25 10.61 -20.41
C GLU A 210 5.71 11.04 -20.51
N GLU A 211 5.99 12.26 -20.96
CA GLU A 211 7.34 12.81 -21.02
C GLU A 211 7.99 12.85 -19.64
N GLU A 212 7.23 13.25 -18.62
CA GLU A 212 7.68 13.26 -17.21
C GLU A 212 7.99 11.83 -16.71
N LEU A 213 7.14 10.84 -17.00
CA LEU A 213 7.39 9.44 -16.64
C LEU A 213 8.57 8.80 -17.40
N ILE A 214 8.79 9.20 -18.66
CA ILE A 214 9.94 8.74 -19.45
C ILE A 214 11.24 9.36 -18.93
N GLY A 215 11.22 10.67 -18.62
CA GLY A 215 12.36 11.43 -18.13
C GLY A 215 12.63 11.27 -16.62
N TRP A 216 11.71 10.67 -15.87
CA TRP A 216 11.85 10.43 -14.44
C TRP A 216 13.07 9.56 -14.14
N LYS A 217 13.81 9.94 -13.10
CA LYS A 217 14.98 9.21 -12.62
C LYS A 217 14.68 8.60 -11.27
N ASN A 218 15.12 7.36 -11.10
CA ASN A 218 14.94 6.65 -9.86
C ASN A 218 16.04 7.04 -8.86
N ASP A 219 15.67 7.72 -7.78
CA ASP A 219 16.61 8.10 -6.73
C ASP A 219 17.33 6.90 -6.10
N ALA A 220 16.72 5.71 -6.18
CA ALA A 220 17.34 4.48 -5.69
C ALA A 220 18.56 4.03 -6.52
N ASP A 221 18.77 4.60 -7.71
CA ASP A 221 19.92 4.34 -8.58
C ASP A 221 21.20 5.07 -8.10
N SER A 222 21.06 6.02 -7.17
CA SER A 222 22.21 6.80 -6.71
C SER A 222 23.18 5.95 -5.89
N SER A 223 24.34 5.65 -6.49
CA SER A 223 25.46 4.87 -5.93
C SER A 223 26.13 5.47 -4.68
N SER A 224 25.59 6.57 -4.13
CA SER A 224 26.16 7.28 -2.99
C SER A 224 26.01 6.55 -1.64
N SER A 225 25.20 5.50 -1.58
CA SER A 225 24.87 4.77 -0.33
C SER A 225 25.88 3.67 0.06
N TYR A 226 26.88 3.36 -0.76
CA TYR A 226 27.74 2.17 -0.55
C TYR A 226 28.92 2.37 0.42
N ASN A 227 29.14 3.59 0.91
CA ASN A 227 30.35 3.93 1.66
C ASN A 227 30.07 4.28 3.14
N ASP A 228 29.26 3.49 3.84
CA ASP A 228 29.36 3.47 5.30
C ASP A 228 30.38 2.41 5.71
N SER A 229 31.61 2.86 5.96
CA SER A 229 32.76 2.03 6.29
C SER A 229 32.66 1.29 7.64
N ASN A 230 31.50 1.34 8.31
CA ASN A 230 31.25 0.75 9.62
C ASN A 230 30.32 -0.47 9.60
N LEU A 231 29.78 -0.87 8.44
CA LEU A 231 28.88 -2.02 8.33
C LEU A 231 29.66 -3.33 8.22
N THR A 232 29.09 -4.42 8.75
CA THR A 232 29.60 -5.77 8.43
C THR A 232 29.26 -6.15 6.99
N ASP A 233 29.96 -7.14 6.44
CA ASP A 233 29.70 -7.64 5.08
C ASP A 233 28.24 -8.09 4.92
N GLU A 234 27.66 -8.76 5.92
CA GLU A 234 26.27 -9.22 5.90
C GLU A 234 25.28 -8.05 5.91
N GLU A 235 25.56 -6.99 6.66
CA GLU A 235 24.73 -5.78 6.72
C GLU A 235 24.78 -5.01 5.40
N ALA A 236 25.97 -4.88 4.81
CA ALA A 236 26.17 -4.26 3.51
C ALA A 236 25.44 -5.04 2.39
N ILE A 237 25.53 -6.38 2.38
CA ILE A 237 24.80 -7.23 1.43
C ILE A 237 23.28 -7.05 1.60
N LYS A 238 22.79 -7.05 2.85
CA LYS A 238 21.36 -6.85 3.11
C LYS A 238 20.88 -5.49 2.62
N GLN A 239 21.62 -4.43 2.91
CA GLN A 239 21.31 -3.07 2.46
C GLN A 239 21.30 -2.97 0.93
N PHE A 240 22.29 -3.57 0.25
CA PHE A 240 22.33 -3.63 -1.21
C PHE A 240 21.07 -4.27 -1.77
N HIS A 241 20.68 -5.43 -1.24
CA HIS A 241 19.48 -6.09 -1.74
C HIS A 241 18.20 -5.33 -1.45
N GLU A 242 18.08 -4.67 -0.29
CA GLU A 242 16.95 -3.79 0.01
C GLU A 242 16.88 -2.62 -0.99
N GLN A 243 18.04 -2.05 -1.34
CA GLN A 243 18.13 -0.99 -2.34
C GLN A 243 17.70 -1.46 -3.74
N GLN A 244 18.14 -2.64 -4.16
CA GLN A 244 17.74 -3.25 -5.45
C GLN A 244 16.24 -3.53 -5.49
N ASP A 245 15.65 -4.06 -4.42
CA ASP A 245 14.20 -4.26 -4.33
C ASP A 245 13.44 -2.93 -4.45
N ARG A 246 13.93 -1.86 -3.80
CA ARG A 246 13.32 -0.52 -3.90
C ARG A 246 13.40 0.04 -5.31
N TYR A 247 14.58 -0.07 -5.94
CA TYR A 247 14.79 0.37 -7.31
C TYR A 247 13.82 -0.31 -8.28
N HIS A 248 13.76 -1.64 -8.26
CA HIS A 248 12.91 -2.38 -9.16
C HIS A 248 11.42 -2.21 -8.87
N CYS A 249 11.02 -2.02 -7.62
CA CYS A 249 9.64 -1.70 -7.27
C CYS A 249 9.20 -0.35 -7.87
N ALA A 250 10.04 0.67 -7.74
CA ALA A 250 9.76 1.98 -8.31
C ALA A 250 9.70 1.95 -9.85
N GLU A 251 10.62 1.22 -10.51
CA GLU A 251 10.58 1.06 -11.96
C GLU A 251 9.35 0.26 -12.42
N ALA A 252 8.93 -0.77 -11.68
CA ALA A 252 7.70 -1.50 -11.99
C ALA A 252 6.48 -0.57 -11.97
N TRP A 253 6.39 0.34 -11.00
CA TRP A 253 5.34 1.37 -10.97
C TRP A 253 5.42 2.32 -12.17
N ARG A 254 6.62 2.80 -12.51
CA ARG A 254 6.82 3.70 -13.65
C ARG A 254 6.33 3.07 -14.96
N TYR A 255 6.75 1.83 -15.24
CA TYR A 255 6.33 1.13 -16.46
C TYR A 255 4.86 0.72 -16.43
N ALA A 256 4.28 0.43 -15.26
CA ALA A 256 2.84 0.19 -15.12
C ALA A 256 2.01 1.43 -15.45
N LEU A 257 2.45 2.64 -15.03
CA LEU A 257 1.78 3.89 -15.39
C LEU A 257 1.90 4.20 -16.88
N LEU A 258 3.07 3.97 -17.48
CA LEU A 258 3.25 4.08 -18.93
C LEU A 258 2.37 3.07 -19.69
N LEU A 259 2.26 1.84 -19.19
CA LEU A 259 1.38 0.81 -19.75
C LEU A 259 -0.09 1.26 -19.69
N TYR A 260 -0.53 1.76 -18.54
CA TYR A 260 -1.88 2.30 -18.37
C TYR A 260 -2.16 3.43 -19.36
N LEU A 261 -1.21 4.37 -19.50
CA LEU A 261 -1.32 5.51 -20.41
C LEU A 261 -1.47 5.08 -21.86
N GLU A 262 -0.57 4.21 -22.33
CA GLU A 262 -0.57 3.66 -23.70
C GLU A 262 -1.88 2.94 -24.00
N TYR A 263 -2.39 2.18 -23.04
CA TYR A 263 -3.59 1.38 -23.23
C TYR A 263 -4.88 2.19 -23.18
N ILE A 264 -5.02 3.10 -22.22
CA ILE A 264 -6.26 3.84 -21.98
C ILE A 264 -6.47 4.98 -22.97
N PHE A 265 -5.40 5.73 -23.30
CA PHE A 265 -5.53 6.99 -24.03
C PHE A 265 -5.06 6.93 -25.48
N LYS A 266 -4.17 5.99 -25.84
CA LYS A 266 -3.51 5.98 -27.15
C LYS A 266 -3.91 4.81 -28.04
N SER A 267 -4.09 3.63 -27.45
CA SER A 267 -4.40 2.43 -28.20
C SER A 267 -5.85 2.44 -28.67
N ASP A 268 -6.08 2.15 -29.96
CA ASP A 268 -7.39 1.66 -30.39
C ASP A 268 -7.57 0.30 -29.70
N ARG A 269 -8.42 0.25 -28.66
CA ARG A 269 -8.64 -0.88 -27.71
C ARG A 269 -8.95 -2.24 -28.37
N LYS A 270 -8.90 -2.30 -29.71
CA LYS A 270 -9.09 -3.45 -30.60
C LYS A 270 -7.78 -4.15 -30.99
N ARG A 271 -6.61 -3.49 -30.94
CA ARG A 271 -5.31 -4.10 -31.30
C ARG A 271 -4.24 -3.80 -30.26
N ARG A 272 -3.54 -4.84 -29.79
CA ARG A 272 -2.37 -4.70 -28.91
C ARG A 272 -1.21 -4.10 -29.68
N SER A 273 -0.75 -2.91 -29.29
CA SER A 273 0.42 -2.27 -29.89
C SER A 273 1.72 -2.96 -29.46
N LEU A 274 2.77 -2.87 -30.28
CA LEU A 274 4.11 -3.35 -29.90
C LEU A 274 4.62 -2.65 -28.62
N SER A 275 4.23 -1.38 -28.44
CA SER A 275 4.54 -0.59 -27.25
C SER A 275 3.95 -1.23 -25.99
N VAL A 276 2.69 -1.68 -26.02
CA VAL A 276 2.04 -2.40 -24.90
C VAL A 276 2.84 -3.64 -24.51
N ASN A 277 3.19 -4.49 -25.47
CA ASN A 277 3.97 -5.72 -25.18
C ASN A 277 5.34 -5.41 -24.56
N ARG A 278 6.01 -4.35 -25.04
CA ARG A 278 7.29 -3.91 -24.47
C ARG A 278 7.12 -3.44 -23.02
N LEU A 279 6.08 -2.66 -22.73
CA LEU A 279 5.80 -2.15 -21.39
C LEU A 279 5.37 -3.26 -20.43
N VAL A 280 4.56 -4.22 -20.87
CA VAL A 280 4.22 -5.43 -20.12
C VAL A 280 5.48 -6.19 -19.72
N ARG A 281 6.37 -6.47 -20.69
CA ARG A 281 7.62 -7.20 -20.43
C ARG A 281 8.47 -6.47 -19.38
N LYS A 282 8.70 -5.17 -19.57
CA LYS A 282 9.50 -4.36 -18.63
C LYS A 282 8.89 -4.34 -17.23
N THR A 283 7.58 -4.17 -17.13
CA THR A 283 6.87 -4.16 -15.84
C THR A 283 7.09 -5.49 -15.10
N ILE A 284 6.86 -6.61 -15.79
CA ILE A 284 7.01 -7.96 -15.20
C ILE A 284 8.46 -8.27 -14.84
N ASP A 285 9.43 -7.91 -15.68
CA ASP A 285 10.85 -8.14 -15.39
C ASP A 285 11.29 -7.39 -14.11
N HIS A 286 10.85 -6.14 -13.92
CA HIS A 286 11.12 -5.42 -12.68
C HIS A 286 10.45 -6.05 -11.44
N ILE A 287 9.21 -6.54 -11.58
CA ILE A 287 8.55 -7.28 -10.49
C ILE A 287 9.33 -8.55 -10.13
N ARG A 288 9.87 -9.26 -11.13
CA ARG A 288 10.70 -10.47 -10.94
C ARG A 288 12.02 -10.19 -10.24
N CYS A 289 12.63 -9.03 -10.48
CA CYS A 289 13.89 -8.65 -9.83
C CYS A 289 13.72 -8.28 -8.36
N CYS A 290 12.50 -7.97 -7.91
CA CYS A 290 12.21 -7.80 -6.49
C CYS A 290 12.17 -9.18 -5.81
N ARG A 291 12.92 -9.36 -4.71
CA ARG A 291 12.95 -10.62 -3.98
C ARG A 291 11.57 -10.95 -3.40
N ARG A 292 11.16 -12.21 -3.54
CA ARG A 292 9.90 -12.73 -2.99
C ARG A 292 9.78 -12.63 -1.47
N THR A 293 10.89 -12.61 -0.75
CA THR A 293 10.92 -12.43 0.71
C THR A 293 10.69 -10.97 1.14
N SER A 294 10.88 -10.01 0.23
CA SER A 294 10.79 -8.58 0.47
C SER A 294 9.33 -8.12 0.58
N GLN A 295 9.01 -7.32 1.59
CA GLN A 295 7.69 -6.68 1.70
C GLN A 295 7.44 -5.69 0.57
N THR A 296 8.50 -5.15 -0.04
CA THR A 296 8.40 -4.25 -1.20
C THR A 296 7.70 -4.94 -2.37
N GLN A 297 7.99 -6.21 -2.63
CA GLN A 297 7.38 -6.95 -3.73
C GLN A 297 5.86 -7.11 -3.55
N LYS A 298 5.37 -7.21 -2.29
CA LYS A 298 3.94 -7.29 -1.97
C LYS A 298 3.15 -6.07 -2.47
N GLN A 299 3.78 -4.90 -2.55
CA GLN A 299 3.13 -3.65 -2.92
C GLN A 299 2.86 -3.51 -4.43
N LEU A 300 3.25 -4.50 -5.24
CA LEU A 300 3.19 -4.46 -6.70
C LEU A 300 1.91 -5.08 -7.30
N LEU A 301 0.83 -5.23 -6.54
CA LEU A 301 -0.39 -5.88 -7.06
C LEU A 301 -1.01 -5.14 -8.26
N ILE A 302 -1.04 -3.81 -8.26
CA ILE A 302 -1.53 -3.02 -9.40
C ILE A 302 -0.63 -3.20 -10.63
N PRO A 303 0.71 -3.01 -10.56
CA PRO A 303 1.60 -3.35 -11.67
C PRO A 303 1.43 -4.78 -12.20
N VAL A 304 1.28 -5.76 -11.30
CA VAL A 304 1.01 -7.16 -11.65
C VAL A 304 -0.33 -7.29 -12.38
N PHE A 305 -1.38 -6.66 -11.89
CA PHE A 305 -2.71 -6.70 -12.51
C PHE A 305 -2.69 -6.10 -13.92
N LEU A 306 -2.12 -4.90 -14.08
CA LEU A 306 -2.08 -4.21 -15.38
C LEU A 306 -1.27 -5.00 -16.41
N ALA A 307 -0.08 -5.47 -16.05
CA ALA A 307 0.77 -6.23 -16.97
C ALA A 307 0.24 -7.65 -17.22
N GLY A 308 -0.26 -8.32 -16.19
CA GLY A 308 -0.83 -9.66 -16.28
C GLY A 308 -2.12 -9.72 -17.11
N SER A 309 -2.91 -8.65 -17.10
CA SER A 309 -4.11 -8.54 -17.93
C SER A 309 -3.78 -8.46 -19.43
N GLU A 310 -2.64 -7.85 -19.78
CA GLU A 310 -2.28 -7.60 -21.17
C GLU A 310 -1.30 -8.62 -21.76
N THR A 311 -0.71 -9.50 -20.94
CA THR A 311 0.20 -10.53 -21.45
C THR A 311 -0.54 -11.69 -22.16
N SER A 312 0.05 -12.13 -23.27
CA SER A 312 -0.29 -13.39 -23.96
C SER A 312 0.80 -14.45 -23.83
N ASP A 313 1.89 -14.13 -23.14
CA ASP A 313 3.02 -15.04 -22.92
C ASP A 313 2.73 -15.95 -21.73
N GLU A 314 2.79 -17.26 -21.94
CA GLU A 314 2.40 -18.24 -20.92
C GLU A 314 3.34 -18.24 -19.69
N ASP A 315 4.63 -17.98 -19.87
CA ASP A 315 5.57 -17.88 -18.75
C ASP A 315 5.26 -16.66 -17.87
N MET A 316 4.87 -15.54 -18.49
CA MET A 316 4.41 -14.35 -17.78
C MET A 316 3.07 -14.58 -17.08
N ARG A 317 2.12 -15.29 -17.72
CA ARG A 317 0.83 -15.65 -17.12
C ARG A 317 1.01 -16.53 -15.90
N HIS A 318 1.86 -17.54 -16.00
CA HIS A 318 2.22 -18.39 -14.86
C HIS A 318 2.81 -17.56 -13.72
N PHE A 319 3.76 -16.67 -14.03
CA PHE A 319 4.41 -15.83 -13.02
C PHE A 319 3.42 -14.92 -12.27
N VAL A 320 2.51 -14.22 -12.95
CA VAL A 320 1.57 -13.31 -12.27
C VAL A 320 0.57 -14.06 -11.38
N LYS A 321 0.17 -15.29 -11.77
CA LYS A 321 -0.64 -16.17 -10.93
C LYS A 321 0.13 -16.66 -9.71
N GLU A 322 1.37 -17.09 -9.89
CA GLU A 322 2.24 -17.55 -8.80
C GLU A 322 2.50 -16.43 -7.78
N TYR A 323 2.75 -15.21 -8.26
CA TYR A 323 2.87 -14.01 -7.43
C TYR A 323 1.63 -13.83 -6.54
N CYS A 324 0.44 -13.90 -7.14
CA CYS A 324 -0.82 -13.75 -6.43
C CYS A 324 -1.04 -14.88 -5.42
N ALA A 325 -0.79 -16.14 -5.80
CA ALA A 325 -0.93 -17.28 -4.89
C ALA A 325 -0.03 -17.13 -3.66
N TYR A 326 1.25 -16.77 -3.86
CA TYR A 326 2.20 -16.59 -2.77
C TYR A 326 1.77 -15.50 -1.78
N TRP A 327 1.45 -14.31 -2.30
CA TRP A 327 1.05 -13.21 -1.43
C TRP A 327 -0.35 -13.40 -0.86
N GLY A 328 -1.24 -14.12 -1.52
CA GLY A 328 -2.53 -14.54 -0.98
C GLY A 328 -2.38 -15.42 0.25
N GLU A 329 -1.51 -16.42 0.20
CA GLU A 329 -1.19 -17.28 1.34
C GLU A 329 -0.48 -16.50 2.47
N LYS A 330 0.47 -15.64 2.11
CA LYS A 330 1.34 -14.97 3.09
C LYS A 330 0.74 -13.73 3.75
N SER A 331 -0.08 -12.96 3.04
CA SER A 331 -0.40 -11.58 3.44
C SER A 331 -1.76 -11.36 4.10
N ARG A 332 -2.62 -12.38 4.17
CA ARG A 332 -4.02 -12.30 4.63
C ARG A 332 -4.87 -11.27 3.86
N TYR A 333 -4.35 -10.64 2.81
CA TYR A 333 -5.09 -9.70 1.99
C TYR A 333 -5.83 -10.46 0.88
N SER A 334 -7.16 -10.42 0.93
CA SER A 334 -8.03 -11.15 0.00
C SER A 334 -7.87 -10.72 -1.47
N MET A 335 -7.35 -9.51 -1.71
CA MET A 335 -7.13 -8.97 -3.07
C MET A 335 -6.22 -9.85 -3.93
N PHE A 336 -5.20 -10.48 -3.33
CA PHE A 336 -4.33 -11.40 -4.05
C PHE A 336 -5.06 -12.68 -4.50
N ASN A 337 -6.14 -13.08 -3.83
CA ASN A 337 -6.95 -14.23 -4.25
C ASN A 337 -7.99 -13.84 -5.32
N SER A 338 -8.35 -12.56 -5.39
CA SER A 338 -9.37 -12.06 -6.33
C SER A 338 -8.78 -11.78 -7.71
N VAL A 339 -7.55 -11.29 -7.79
CA VAL A 339 -6.88 -10.95 -9.06
C VAL A 339 -6.73 -12.14 -10.02
N PRO A 340 -6.32 -13.36 -9.59
CA PRO A 340 -6.24 -14.52 -10.47
C PRO A 340 -7.56 -14.87 -11.17
N VAL A 341 -8.70 -14.70 -10.49
CA VAL A 341 -10.03 -14.93 -11.06
C VAL A 341 -10.30 -13.95 -12.21
N LEU A 342 -9.87 -12.70 -12.06
CA LEU A 342 -9.98 -11.70 -13.12
C LEU A 342 -9.08 -12.02 -14.31
N PHE A 343 -7.85 -12.50 -14.06
CA PHE A 343 -6.97 -12.95 -15.13
C PHE A 343 -7.61 -14.07 -15.95
N ASP A 344 -8.17 -15.09 -15.28
CA ASP A 344 -8.84 -16.20 -15.95
C ASP A 344 -9.97 -15.73 -16.86
N GLU A 345 -10.79 -14.80 -16.39
CA GLU A 345 -11.88 -14.24 -17.19
C GLU A 345 -11.38 -13.38 -18.36
N ILE A 346 -10.38 -12.52 -18.13
CA ILE A 346 -9.76 -11.69 -19.17
C ILE A 346 -9.18 -12.57 -20.27
N TRP A 347 -8.40 -13.59 -19.89
CA TRP A 347 -7.74 -14.48 -20.84
C TRP A 347 -8.72 -15.40 -21.58
N ALA A 348 -9.76 -15.90 -20.90
CA ALA A 348 -10.77 -16.76 -21.51
C ALA A 348 -11.70 -16.00 -22.47
N THR A 349 -12.10 -14.77 -22.11
CA THR A 349 -13.05 -13.98 -22.92
C THR A 349 -12.36 -13.16 -24.01
N GLY A 350 -11.05 -12.92 -23.90
CA GLY A 350 -10.31 -12.00 -24.77
C GLY A 350 -10.75 -10.55 -24.64
N LYS A 351 -11.62 -10.22 -23.67
CA LYS A 351 -12.02 -8.84 -23.37
C LYS A 351 -10.87 -8.14 -22.67
N TRP A 352 -10.71 -6.85 -22.93
CA TRP A 352 -9.81 -6.04 -22.15
C TRP A 352 -10.27 -5.92 -20.69
N TRP A 353 -9.31 -5.72 -19.79
CA TRP A 353 -9.55 -5.76 -18.35
C TRP A 353 -10.62 -4.78 -17.86
N GLY A 354 -10.71 -3.59 -18.46
CA GLY A 354 -11.70 -2.59 -18.06
C GLY A 354 -13.13 -3.03 -18.34
N ALA A 355 -13.40 -3.73 -19.45
CA ALA A 355 -14.73 -4.27 -19.71
C ALA A 355 -15.12 -5.37 -18.70
N VAL A 356 -14.15 -6.17 -18.25
CA VAL A 356 -14.38 -7.19 -17.20
C VAL A 356 -14.70 -6.51 -15.87
N ILE A 357 -13.91 -5.52 -15.46
CA ILE A 357 -14.16 -4.75 -14.22
C ILE A 357 -15.51 -4.02 -14.27
N ASP A 358 -15.83 -3.38 -15.39
CA ASP A 358 -17.09 -2.64 -15.56
C ASP A 358 -18.31 -3.56 -15.46
N SER A 359 -18.18 -4.80 -15.93
CA SER A 359 -19.25 -5.79 -15.83
C SER A 359 -19.55 -6.23 -14.39
N LYS A 360 -18.55 -6.16 -13.51
CA LYS A 360 -18.67 -6.54 -12.09
C LYS A 360 -19.11 -5.38 -11.20
N THR A 361 -18.90 -4.15 -11.65
CA THR A 361 -19.23 -2.94 -10.91
C THR A 361 -20.63 -2.41 -11.20
N ARG A 362 -21.23 -2.75 -12.36
CA ARG A 362 -22.62 -2.38 -12.66
C ARG A 362 -23.62 -3.19 -11.82
N PRO A 363 -24.68 -2.56 -11.28
CA PRO A 363 -25.71 -3.27 -10.56
C PRO A 363 -26.48 -4.19 -11.51
N SER A 364 -26.63 -5.47 -11.17
CA SER A 364 -27.50 -6.37 -11.94
C SER A 364 -28.94 -5.88 -11.86
N PRO A 365 -29.65 -5.72 -13.00
CA PRO A 365 -31.06 -5.36 -12.98
C PRO A 365 -31.86 -6.50 -12.34
N GLY A 366 -32.27 -6.32 -11.08
CA GLY A 366 -33.14 -7.27 -10.36
C GLY A 366 -32.74 -7.59 -8.93
N HIS A 367 -31.50 -7.29 -8.51
CA HIS A 367 -31.07 -7.46 -7.12
C HIS A 367 -30.57 -6.13 -6.60
N GLY A 368 -31.18 -5.60 -5.54
CA GLY A 368 -30.81 -4.32 -4.89
C GLY A 368 -29.42 -4.30 -4.22
N GLN A 369 -28.47 -5.09 -4.73
CA GLN A 369 -27.07 -5.02 -4.33
C GLN A 369 -26.43 -3.79 -4.97
N GLY A 370 -25.83 -2.94 -4.11
CA GLY A 370 -25.08 -1.77 -4.55
C GLY A 370 -23.93 -2.12 -5.49
N THR A 371 -23.42 -1.11 -6.19
CA THR A 371 -22.25 -1.22 -7.07
C THR A 371 -21.07 -1.83 -6.30
N THR A 372 -20.62 -3.02 -6.70
CA THR A 372 -19.51 -3.72 -6.06
C THR A 372 -18.20 -3.31 -6.72
N GLN A 373 -17.26 -2.75 -5.96
CA GLN A 373 -15.99 -2.25 -6.47
C GLN A 373 -14.83 -3.15 -6.08
N LEU A 374 -13.78 -3.17 -6.91
CA LEU A 374 -12.55 -3.94 -6.68
C LEU A 374 -11.44 -3.01 -6.21
N LEU A 375 -11.00 -3.18 -4.97
CA LEU A 375 -9.84 -2.49 -4.42
C LEU A 375 -8.58 -3.34 -4.64
N PHE A 376 -7.56 -2.72 -5.19
CA PHE A 376 -6.21 -3.27 -5.29
C PHE A 376 -5.26 -2.29 -4.60
N GLY A 377 -4.65 -2.72 -3.48
CA GLY A 377 -3.72 -1.91 -2.70
C GLY A 377 -4.19 -1.68 -1.27
#